data_AF-A0A7J8HHZ5-F1
#
_entry.id   AF-A0A7J8HHZ5-F1
#
_cell.length_a   1.000
_cell.length_b   1.000
_cell.length_c   1.000
_cell.angle_alpha   90.00
_cell.angle_beta   90.00
_cell.angle_gamma   90.00
#
_symmetry.space_group_name_H-M   'P 1'
#
loop_
_entity.id
_entity.type
_entity.pdbx_description
1 polymer ?
#
loop_
_entity_poly.entity_id
_entity_poly.type
_entity_poly.pdbx_seq_one_letter_code
_entity_poly.pdbx_strand_id
1 'polypeptide(L)'
;MSHQCDHGKPGSVYDVTQQAVGFAVRTHVKGKILAKRINVRIEQIKPSEGRDSLLQRVKENDQKKKDAKEKDLGSPGASACSTRRRSSVSTTGKEPELVNPSLWSLGEYEQNDKLDMSLSLALLTPDCVVSTISKCRVLDKRRQLDDPIYQDDGTITSEHRFKSFASSSIRLLCYG
;
A
#
# COMPACT_ATOMS: atom_id res chain seq x y z
N MET A 1 -12.96 6.43 -20.83
CA MET A 1 -11.92 6.66 -19.81
C MET A 1 -12.51 6.32 -18.45
N SER A 2 -11.69 5.86 -17.50
CA SER A 2 -12.11 5.58 -16.12
C SER A 2 -12.50 6.85 -15.35
N HIS A 3 -13.30 6.67 -14.29
CA HIS A 3 -13.71 7.76 -13.41
C HIS A 3 -12.66 8.02 -12.32
N GLN A 4 -12.60 9.25 -11.81
CA GLN A 4 -11.61 9.67 -10.82
C GLN A 4 -11.55 8.77 -9.56
N CYS A 5 -12.72 8.29 -9.14
CA CYS A 5 -12.86 7.40 -7.99
C CYS A 5 -12.18 6.04 -8.15
N ASP A 6 -11.86 5.63 -9.37
CA ASP A 6 -11.38 4.29 -9.68
C ASP A 6 -9.86 4.27 -9.92
N HIS A 7 -9.23 5.44 -10.05
CA HIS A 7 -7.79 5.56 -10.18
C HIS A 7 -7.06 5.09 -8.92
N GLY A 8 -5.90 4.45 -9.12
CA GLY A 8 -5.06 3.93 -8.05
C GLY A 8 -5.65 2.72 -7.31
N LYS A 9 -6.85 2.26 -7.67
CA LYS A 9 -7.46 1.08 -7.05
C LYS A 9 -7.10 -0.19 -7.81
N PRO A 10 -6.58 -1.22 -7.12
CA PRO A 10 -6.48 -2.55 -7.68
C PRO A 10 -7.83 -3.26 -7.64
N GLY A 11 -7.88 -4.40 -8.29
CA GLY A 11 -9.07 -5.24 -8.45
C GLY A 11 -8.75 -6.47 -9.30
N SER A 12 -9.76 -7.15 -9.82
CA SER A 12 -9.58 -8.35 -10.64
C SER A 12 -10.21 -8.21 -12.02
N VAL A 13 -9.52 -8.70 -13.04
CA VAL A 13 -10.10 -8.86 -14.38
C VAL A 13 -11.21 -9.91 -14.33
N TYR A 14 -12.33 -9.63 -14.97
CA TYR A 14 -13.43 -10.58 -15.14
C TYR A 14 -13.77 -10.81 -16.62
N ASP A 15 -13.53 -9.80 -17.48
CA ASP A 15 -13.82 -9.86 -18.91
C ASP A 15 -12.73 -9.16 -19.72
N VAL A 16 -12.52 -9.62 -20.95
CA VAL A 16 -11.48 -9.09 -21.85
C VAL A 16 -12.09 -8.91 -23.24
N THR A 17 -12.10 -7.68 -23.71
CA THR A 17 -12.54 -7.31 -25.06
C THR A 17 -11.33 -6.89 -25.91
N GLN A 18 -11.53 -6.63 -27.20
CA GLN A 18 -10.44 -6.28 -28.13
C GLN A 18 -9.67 -5.00 -27.71
N GLN A 19 -10.35 -3.99 -27.18
CA GLN A 19 -9.76 -2.68 -26.87
C GLN A 19 -9.82 -2.32 -25.38
N ALA A 20 -10.58 -3.07 -24.59
CA ALA A 20 -10.86 -2.77 -23.19
C ALA A 20 -10.87 -4.03 -22.33
N VAL A 21 -10.64 -3.82 -21.04
CA VAL A 21 -10.66 -4.86 -20.02
C VAL A 21 -11.77 -4.54 -19.02
N GLY A 22 -12.61 -5.53 -18.76
CA GLY A 22 -13.60 -5.51 -17.70
C GLY A 22 -12.93 -5.86 -16.37
N PHE A 23 -12.99 -4.94 -15.42
CA PHE A 23 -12.34 -5.07 -14.13
C PHE A 23 -13.29 -4.79 -12.96
N ALA A 24 -13.20 -5.63 -11.92
CA ALA A 24 -13.97 -5.50 -10.69
C ALA A 24 -13.14 -4.79 -9.61
N VAL A 25 -13.52 -3.55 -9.27
CA VAL A 25 -12.89 -2.73 -8.24
C VAL A 25 -13.68 -2.81 -6.95
N ARG A 26 -13.00 -2.97 -5.81
CA ARG A 26 -13.62 -2.81 -4.50
C ARG A 26 -13.73 -1.33 -4.18
N THR A 27 -14.95 -0.85 -3.99
CA THR A 27 -15.21 0.55 -3.66
C THR A 27 -16.08 0.67 -2.41
N HIS A 28 -15.89 1.73 -1.65
CA HIS A 28 -16.70 2.02 -0.47
C HIS A 28 -17.84 2.96 -0.86
N VAL A 29 -19.08 2.54 -0.62
CA VAL A 29 -20.28 3.37 -0.83
C VAL A 29 -21.10 3.34 0.44
N LYS A 30 -21.30 4.51 1.07
CA LYS A 30 -22.16 4.69 2.25
C LYS A 30 -21.94 3.61 3.34
N GLY A 31 -20.68 3.30 3.64
CA GLY A 31 -20.29 2.35 4.68
C GLY A 31 -20.29 0.87 4.27
N LYS A 32 -20.60 0.53 3.01
CA LYS A 32 -20.52 -0.83 2.47
C LYS A 32 -19.39 -0.94 1.45
N ILE A 33 -18.72 -2.10 1.40
CA ILE A 33 -17.77 -2.42 0.34
C ILE A 33 -18.55 -3.11 -0.78
N LEU A 34 -18.55 -2.51 -1.97
CA LEU A 34 -19.21 -3.05 -3.15
C LEU A 34 -18.16 -3.37 -4.22
N ALA A 35 -18.40 -4.45 -4.95
CA ALA A 35 -17.63 -4.77 -6.15
C ALA A 35 -18.25 -4.03 -7.34
N LYS A 36 -17.60 -2.95 -7.79
CA LYS A 36 -18.02 -2.19 -8.97
C LYS A 36 -17.37 -2.82 -10.21
N ARG A 37 -18.17 -3.23 -11.19
CA ARG A 37 -17.70 -3.69 -12.51
C ARG A 37 -17.49 -2.49 -13.42
N ILE A 38 -16.30 -2.34 -14.00
CA ILE A 38 -15.89 -1.17 -14.80
C ILE A 38 -15.19 -1.68 -16.05
N ASN A 39 -15.47 -1.08 -17.21
CA ASN A 39 -14.78 -1.38 -18.46
C ASN A 39 -13.81 -0.23 -18.76
N VAL A 40 -12.52 -0.55 -18.83
CA VAL A 40 -11.44 0.44 -18.99
C VAL A 40 -10.60 0.07 -20.21
N ARG A 41 -10.11 1.06 -20.96
CA ARG A 41 -9.22 0.83 -22.11
C ARG A 41 -7.84 0.38 -21.66
N ILE A 42 -7.15 -0.40 -22.49
CA ILE A 42 -5.84 -1.00 -22.18
C ILE A 42 -4.78 0.06 -21.79
N GLU A 43 -4.84 1.24 -22.39
CA GLU A 43 -3.91 2.35 -22.14
C GLU A 43 -3.89 2.83 -20.68
N GLN A 44 -5.04 2.77 -20.00
CA GLN A 44 -5.20 3.30 -18.64
C GLN A 44 -4.91 2.23 -17.57
N ILE A 45 -4.38 1.08 -17.96
CA ILE A 45 -4.26 -0.09 -17.10
C ILE A 45 -2.82 -0.58 -17.09
N LYS A 46 -2.31 -0.88 -15.91
CA LYS A 46 -0.99 -1.50 -15.72
C LYS A 46 -1.10 -2.78 -14.90
N PRO A 47 -0.28 -3.81 -15.17
CA PRO A 47 -0.18 -4.98 -14.30
C PRO A 47 0.36 -4.60 -12.92
N SER A 48 -0.10 -5.30 -11.87
CA SER A 48 0.33 -5.01 -10.50
C SER A 48 1.64 -5.73 -10.13
N GLU A 49 2.69 -4.97 -9.84
CA GLU A 49 4.00 -5.51 -9.41
C GLU A 49 3.92 -6.34 -8.11
N GLY A 50 2.99 -5.99 -7.22
CA GLY A 50 2.73 -6.75 -5.98
C GLY A 50 2.27 -8.18 -6.24
N ARG A 51 1.57 -8.44 -7.37
CA ARG A 51 1.16 -9.81 -7.73
C ARG A 51 2.32 -10.60 -8.33
N ASP A 52 3.13 -9.95 -9.16
CA ASP A 52 4.27 -10.59 -9.84
C ASP A 52 5.34 -11.00 -8.83
N SER A 53 5.68 -10.11 -7.89
CA SER A 53 6.58 -10.42 -6.77
C SER A 53 6.07 -11.58 -5.90
N LEU A 54 4.75 -11.66 -5.66
CA LEU A 54 4.15 -12.79 -4.94
C LEU A 54 4.31 -14.10 -5.73
N LEU A 55 4.05 -14.10 -7.04
CA LEU A 55 4.20 -15.29 -7.88
C LEU A 55 5.65 -15.77 -7.93
N GLN A 56 6.60 -14.85 -8.02
CA GLN A 56 8.03 -15.17 -7.97
C GLN A 56 8.39 -15.83 -6.63
N ARG A 57 7.97 -15.25 -5.50
CA ARG A 57 8.22 -15.82 -4.16
C ARG A 57 7.57 -17.19 -3.96
N VAL A 58 6.38 -17.42 -4.52
CA VAL A 58 5.73 -18.75 -4.48
C VAL A 58 6.59 -19.78 -5.21
N LYS A 59 7.06 -19.47 -6.42
CA LYS A 59 7.95 -20.37 -7.19
C LYS A 59 9.25 -20.68 -6.44
N GLU A 60 9.91 -19.67 -5.89
CA GLU A 60 11.13 -19.84 -5.11
C GLU A 60 10.90 -20.67 -3.84
N ASN A 61 9.79 -20.45 -3.15
CA ASN A 61 9.45 -21.20 -1.94
C ASN A 61 9.08 -22.65 -2.25
N ASP A 62 8.39 -22.90 -3.36
CA ASP A 62 8.04 -24.26 -3.77
C ASP A 62 9.28 -25.07 -4.19
N GLN A 63 10.28 -24.43 -4.80
CA GLN A 63 11.59 -25.03 -5.03
C GLN A 63 12.28 -25.37 -3.70
N LYS A 64 12.42 -24.39 -2.80
CA LYS A 64 13.03 -24.61 -1.47
C LYS A 64 12.33 -25.72 -0.68
N LYS A 65 11.00 -25.85 -0.78
CA LYS A 65 10.25 -26.94 -0.15
C LYS A 65 10.56 -28.30 -0.75
N LYS A 66 10.78 -28.41 -2.06
CA LYS A 66 11.18 -29.66 -2.72
C LYS A 66 12.58 -30.06 -2.27
N ASP A 67 13.52 -29.13 -2.30
CA ASP A 67 14.92 -29.38 -1.88
C ASP A 67 15.01 -29.73 -0.39
N ALA A 68 14.20 -29.08 0.46
CA ALA A 68 14.14 -29.37 1.88
C ALA A 68 13.56 -30.77 2.15
N LYS A 69 12.55 -31.21 1.37
CA LYS A 69 12.01 -32.57 1.45
C LYS A 69 13.04 -33.62 1.01
N GLU A 70 13.84 -33.34 0.00
CA GLU A 70 14.91 -34.26 -0.43
C GLU A 70 16.03 -34.37 0.61
N LYS A 71 16.31 -33.29 1.34
CA LYS A 71 17.34 -33.23 2.39
C LYS A 71 16.83 -33.57 3.79
N ASP A 72 15.55 -33.93 3.93
CA ASP A 72 14.85 -34.11 5.22
C ASP A 72 15.00 -32.92 6.19
N LEU A 73 15.09 -31.71 5.65
CA LEU A 73 15.15 -30.45 6.40
C LEU A 73 13.75 -29.81 6.49
N GLY A 74 13.48 -29.09 7.58
CA GLY A 74 12.21 -28.36 7.75
C GLY A 74 12.01 -27.27 6.69
N SER A 75 10.78 -27.09 6.22
CA SER A 75 10.47 -26.08 5.19
C SER A 75 10.64 -24.65 5.73
N PRO A 76 11.27 -23.73 4.98
CA PRO A 76 11.42 -22.34 5.41
C PRO A 76 10.06 -21.61 5.43
N GLY A 77 9.66 -21.14 6.61
CA GLY A 77 8.54 -20.23 6.79
C GLY A 77 8.97 -18.77 6.72
N ALA A 78 8.01 -17.86 6.48
CA ALA A 78 8.28 -16.43 6.60
C ALA A 78 8.44 -16.06 8.08
N SER A 79 9.60 -15.54 8.47
CA SER A 79 9.80 -14.95 9.80
C SER A 79 9.62 -13.44 9.75
N ALA A 80 9.09 -12.86 10.83
CA ALA A 80 9.17 -11.42 11.03
C ALA A 80 10.65 -10.98 11.10
N CYS A 81 10.89 -9.67 10.95
CA CYS A 81 12.22 -9.11 11.16
C CYS A 81 12.69 -9.46 12.58
N SER A 82 13.75 -10.27 12.67
CA SER A 82 14.33 -10.61 13.96
C SER A 82 15.03 -9.39 14.56
N THR A 83 14.97 -9.22 15.88
CA THR A 83 15.81 -8.26 16.59
C THR A 83 17.26 -8.42 16.14
N ARG A 84 17.94 -7.29 15.86
CA ARG A 84 19.34 -7.30 15.44
C ARG A 84 20.14 -8.11 16.47
N ARG A 85 20.90 -9.09 15.99
CA ARG A 85 21.79 -9.86 16.86
C ARG A 85 22.80 -8.93 17.51
N ARG A 86 23.15 -9.22 18.76
CA ARG A 86 24.20 -8.49 19.48
C ARG A 86 25.49 -8.53 18.65
N SER A 87 26.05 -7.36 18.34
CA SER A 87 27.32 -7.20 17.63
C SER A 87 28.25 -6.30 18.43
N SER A 88 29.54 -6.66 18.52
CA SER A 88 30.58 -5.75 18.98
C SER A 88 31.10 -4.94 17.80
N VAL A 89 31.36 -3.65 18.02
CA VAL A 89 32.02 -2.77 17.05
C VAL A 89 33.39 -2.42 17.64
N SER A 90 34.46 -2.67 16.89
CA SER A 90 35.80 -2.25 17.30
C SER A 90 36.07 -0.81 16.88
N THR A 91 36.71 -0.04 17.76
CA THR A 91 37.18 1.34 17.50
C THR A 91 38.61 1.39 16.97
N THR A 92 39.25 0.25 16.68
CA THR A 92 40.62 0.23 16.16
C THR A 92 40.73 1.02 14.85
N GLY A 93 41.53 2.09 14.85
CA GLY A 93 41.78 2.93 13.67
C GLY A 93 40.71 3.98 13.36
N LYS A 94 39.67 4.12 14.19
CA LYS A 94 38.66 5.19 14.11
C LYS A 94 38.29 5.69 15.50
N GLU A 95 38.77 6.89 15.82
CA GLU A 95 38.37 7.59 17.06
C GLU A 95 36.91 8.10 16.91
N PRO A 96 36.03 7.89 17.91
CA PRO A 96 34.66 8.37 17.85
C PRO A 96 34.65 9.91 17.82
N GLU A 97 34.03 10.46 16.79
CA GLU A 97 33.92 11.92 16.63
C GLU A 97 32.88 12.49 17.58
N LEU A 98 33.27 13.53 18.32
CA LEU A 98 32.35 14.30 19.14
C LEU A 98 31.60 15.30 18.26
N VAL A 99 30.34 15.00 17.96
CA VAL A 99 29.47 15.90 17.20
C VAL A 99 28.75 16.85 18.17
N ASN A 100 29.10 18.13 18.11
CA ASN A 100 28.40 19.17 18.86
C ASN A 100 27.09 19.57 18.13
N PRO A 101 25.99 19.85 18.85
CA PRO A 101 24.78 20.36 18.23
C PRO A 101 25.09 21.70 17.55
N SER A 102 24.71 21.84 16.28
CA SER A 102 24.84 23.12 15.60
C SER A 102 23.81 24.09 16.17
N LEU A 103 24.24 25.32 16.46
CA LEU A 103 23.30 26.40 16.69
C LEU A 103 22.50 26.60 15.41
N TRP A 104 21.17 26.66 15.51
CA TRP A 104 20.33 27.10 14.42
C TRP A 104 20.71 28.56 14.15
N SER A 105 21.41 28.84 13.05
CA SER A 105 21.55 30.20 12.57
C SER A 105 20.28 30.53 11.80
N LEU A 106 19.52 31.53 12.28
CA LEU A 106 18.68 32.30 11.36
C LEU A 106 19.63 32.84 10.31
N GLY A 107 19.49 32.39 9.06
CA GLY A 107 20.13 33.07 7.95
C GLY A 107 19.78 34.55 8.06
N GLU A 108 20.79 35.41 8.02
CA GLU A 108 20.60 36.86 8.00
C GLU A 108 19.67 37.17 6.82
N TYR A 109 18.42 37.49 7.14
CA TYR A 109 17.54 38.12 6.18
C TYR A 109 18.11 39.53 6.06
N GLU A 110 18.87 39.80 4.99
CA GLU A 110 19.29 41.17 4.69
C GLU A 110 18.04 42.05 4.71
N GLN A 111 17.99 42.91 5.73
CA GLN A 111 17.06 44.01 5.82
C GLN A 111 17.32 44.92 4.62
N ASN A 112 16.61 44.64 3.52
CA ASN A 112 16.24 45.70 2.61
C ASN A 112 15.23 46.57 3.34
N ASP A 113 15.77 47.48 4.16
CA ASP A 113 15.07 48.63 4.72
C ASP A 113 14.50 49.44 3.57
N LYS A 114 13.23 49.17 3.24
CA LYS A 114 12.24 50.13 2.75
C LYS A 114 10.92 49.40 2.53
N LEU A 115 10.06 49.54 3.54
CA LEU A 115 8.68 50.01 3.46
C LEU A 115 7.78 49.17 4.37
N ASP A 116 7.11 49.90 5.28
CA ASP A 116 5.83 49.56 5.88
C ASP A 116 5.81 48.33 6.79
N MET A 117 5.30 48.37 8.02
CA MET A 117 4.13 49.10 8.43
C MET A 117 4.01 49.01 9.95
N SER A 118 3.48 50.08 10.53
CA SER A 118 2.79 50.09 11.82
C SER A 118 2.13 48.76 12.20
N LEU A 119 2.40 48.24 13.39
CA LEU A 119 1.39 47.91 14.41
C LEU A 119 2.05 47.17 15.59
N SER A 120 2.42 47.98 16.58
CA SER A 120 2.16 47.75 18.01
C SER A 120 1.83 46.33 18.46
N LEU A 121 2.82 45.69 19.08
CA LEU A 121 2.80 45.32 20.51
C LEU A 121 1.41 45.05 21.11
N ALA A 122 0.96 43.80 21.06
CA ALA A 122 -0.12 43.32 21.93
C ALA A 122 0.25 41.95 22.53
N LEU A 123 0.89 42.06 23.71
CA LEU A 123 0.59 41.30 24.93
C LEU A 123 0.88 39.78 24.95
N LEU A 124 1.94 39.49 25.70
CA LEU A 124 2.07 38.33 26.58
C LEU A 124 0.80 38.09 27.43
N THR A 125 0.40 36.83 27.61
CA THR A 125 0.50 36.13 28.91
C THR A 125 0.19 34.62 28.78
N PRO A 126 0.82 33.77 29.62
CA PRO A 126 0.63 32.33 29.68
C PRO A 126 -0.46 31.96 30.70
N ASP A 127 -1.30 30.97 30.39
CA ASP A 127 -1.96 30.04 31.34
C ASP A 127 -3.02 29.21 30.59
N CYS A 128 -2.87 27.86 30.56
CA CYS A 128 -3.96 26.86 30.59
C CYS A 128 -3.42 25.43 30.35
N VAL A 129 -2.89 24.89 31.44
CA VAL A 129 -3.04 23.53 32.00
C VAL A 129 -4.06 22.59 31.30
N VAL A 130 -3.56 21.41 30.88
CA VAL A 130 -4.18 20.06 30.95
C VAL A 130 -5.66 19.91 30.52
N SER A 131 -5.89 19.30 29.35
CA SER A 131 -6.64 18.03 29.21
C SER A 131 -7.04 17.78 27.75
N THR A 132 -6.43 16.78 27.11
CA THR A 132 -7.10 15.84 26.18
C THR A 132 -6.10 14.77 25.73
N ILE A 133 -5.62 13.98 26.69
CA ILE A 133 -5.16 12.60 26.44
C ILE A 133 -6.23 11.70 27.04
N SER A 134 -7.31 11.44 26.30
CA SER A 134 -8.21 10.31 26.54
C SER A 134 -9.25 10.23 25.43
N LYS A 135 -8.93 9.42 24.40
CA LYS A 135 -9.88 8.56 23.64
C LYS A 135 -9.18 7.89 22.44
N CYS A 136 -8.07 7.19 22.70
CA CYS A 136 -7.69 6.07 21.85
C CYS A 136 -8.49 4.85 22.30
N ARG A 137 -9.76 4.78 21.93
CA ARG A 137 -10.55 3.56 22.10
C ARG A 137 -10.34 2.69 20.87
N VAL A 138 -9.49 1.68 21.06
CA VAL A 138 -9.37 0.50 20.22
C VAL A 138 -10.76 -0.04 19.91
N LEU A 139 -11.16 0.02 18.64
CA LEU A 139 -12.25 -0.82 18.11
C LEU A 139 -11.61 -1.83 17.18
N ASP A 140 -11.08 -2.87 17.81
CA ASP A 140 -10.76 -4.13 17.17
C ASP A 140 -12.11 -4.82 16.89
N LYS A 141 -12.55 -4.78 15.64
CA LYS A 141 -13.63 -5.62 15.13
C LYS A 141 -13.10 -6.41 13.95
N ARG A 142 -12.48 -7.56 14.25
CA ARG A 142 -12.53 -8.73 13.37
C ARG A 142 -14.01 -9.00 13.06
N ARG A 143 -14.50 -8.53 11.92
CA ARG A 143 -15.63 -9.15 11.24
C ARG A 143 -15.04 -10.10 10.22
N GLN A 144 -15.21 -11.39 10.47
CA GLN A 144 -15.30 -12.36 9.39
C GLN A 144 -16.40 -11.85 8.44
N LEU A 145 -16.00 -11.52 7.22
CA LEU A 145 -16.93 -11.31 6.12
C LEU A 145 -16.85 -12.59 5.30
N ASP A 146 -17.79 -13.48 5.54
CA ASP A 146 -18.19 -14.44 4.52
C ASP A 146 -18.88 -13.61 3.43
N ASP A 147 -18.17 -13.42 2.32
CA ASP A 147 -18.70 -12.78 1.12
C ASP A 147 -19.89 -13.61 0.60
N PRO A 148 -21.04 -13.01 0.24
CA PRO A 148 -22.08 -13.75 -0.47
C PRO A 148 -21.55 -14.13 -1.85
N ILE A 149 -21.38 -15.44 -2.06
CA ILE A 149 -21.13 -16.05 -3.37
C ILE A 149 -22.34 -15.72 -4.25
N TYR A 150 -22.17 -14.75 -5.15
CA TYR A 150 -23.13 -14.52 -6.22
C TYR A 150 -22.94 -15.67 -7.22
N GLN A 151 -23.90 -16.58 -7.26
CA GLN A 151 -24.01 -17.59 -8.30
C GLN A 151 -24.40 -16.85 -9.60
N ASP A 152 -23.46 -16.76 -10.55
CA ASP A 152 -23.77 -16.34 -11.91
C ASP A 152 -24.47 -17.52 -12.60
N ASP A 153 -25.79 -17.46 -12.70
CA ASP A 153 -26.60 -18.41 -13.45
C ASP A 153 -26.19 -18.34 -14.93
N GLY A 154 -25.62 -19.45 -15.40
CA GLY A 154 -25.09 -19.58 -16.74
C GLY A 154 -26.18 -19.56 -17.80
N THR A 155 -26.23 -18.47 -18.57
CA THR A 155 -26.68 -18.51 -19.97
C THR A 155 -25.58 -17.94 -20.85
N ILE A 156 -24.65 -18.82 -21.20
CA ILE A 156 -23.59 -18.56 -22.18
C ILE A 156 -24.24 -18.73 -23.56
N THR A 157 -24.56 -17.63 -24.23
CA THR A 157 -24.85 -17.68 -25.67
C THR A 157 -23.57 -18.16 -26.36
N SER A 158 -23.71 -19.26 -27.08
CA SER A 158 -22.65 -20.04 -27.72
C SER A 158 -21.97 -19.24 -28.82
N GLU A 159 -20.97 -18.41 -28.50
CA GLU A 159 -19.96 -17.97 -29.48
C GLU A 159 -18.64 -17.40 -28.89
N HIS A 160 -18.54 -17.18 -27.58
CA HIS A 160 -17.27 -16.81 -26.95
C HIS A 160 -16.46 -18.03 -26.49
N ARG A 161 -15.96 -18.80 -27.46
CA ARG A 161 -14.94 -19.85 -27.23
C ARG A 161 -13.54 -19.24 -27.16
N PHE A 162 -13.31 -18.32 -26.22
CA PHE A 162 -11.95 -18.05 -25.75
C PHE A 162 -11.77 -18.74 -24.41
N LYS A 163 -10.85 -19.71 -24.44
CA LYS A 163 -10.46 -20.62 -23.37
C LYS A 163 -10.60 -19.95 -22.00
N SER A 164 -11.37 -20.60 -21.13
CA SER A 164 -11.32 -20.45 -19.68
C SER A 164 -9.87 -20.45 -19.22
N PHE A 165 -9.24 -19.28 -19.18
CA PHE A 165 -7.95 -19.11 -18.52
C PHE A 165 -8.21 -19.39 -17.05
N ALA A 166 -7.56 -20.43 -16.54
CA ALA A 166 -7.60 -20.80 -15.14
C ALA A 166 -7.49 -19.53 -14.28
N SER A 167 -8.36 -19.44 -13.28
CA SER A 167 -8.56 -18.32 -12.36
C SER A 167 -7.32 -17.95 -11.53
N SER A 168 -6.22 -17.61 -12.18
CA SER A 168 -5.19 -16.75 -11.62
C SER A 168 -5.67 -15.32 -11.81
N SER A 169 -6.43 -14.81 -10.83
CA SER A 169 -7.02 -13.47 -10.82
C SER A 169 -5.93 -12.42 -11.10
N ILE A 170 -5.81 -12.00 -12.36
CA ILE A 170 -4.84 -10.99 -12.78
C ILE A 170 -5.28 -9.69 -12.10
N ARG A 171 -4.42 -9.18 -11.22
CA ARG A 171 -4.63 -7.87 -10.59
C ARG A 171 -4.01 -6.80 -11.45
N LEU A 172 -4.84 -5.84 -11.84
CA LEU A 172 -4.43 -4.68 -12.59
C LEU A 172 -4.61 -3.42 -11.74
N LEU A 173 -3.99 -2.34 -12.15
CA LEU A 173 -4.11 -1.03 -11.53
C LEU A 173 -4.55 -0.04 -12.59
N CYS A 174 -5.62 0.70 -12.30
CA CYS A 174 -6.08 1.76 -13.19
C CYS A 174 -5.32 3.06 -12.90
N TYR A 175 -4.60 3.55 -13.90
CA TYR A 175 -3.90 4.84 -13.89
C TYR A 175 -4.42 5.61 -15.11
N GLY A 176 -5.35 6.53 -14.89
CA GLY A 176 -6.01 7.30 -15.93
C GLY A 176 -6.43 8.66 -15.42
#